data_AF-A0A7S3EIU5-F1
#
_entry.id   AF-A0A7S3EIU5-F1
#
_cell.length_a   1.000
_cell.length_b   1.000
_cell.length_c   1.000
_cell.angle_alpha   90.00
_cell.angle_beta   90.00
_cell.angle_gamma   90.00
#
_symmetry.space_group_name_H-M   'P 1'
#
loop_
_entity.id
_entity.type
_entity.pdbx_description
1 polymer ?
#
loop_
_entity_poly.entity_id
_entity_poly.type
_entity_poly.pdbx_seq_one_letter_code
_entity_poly.pdbx_strand_id
1 'polypeptide(L)'
;MNPWLVVPEQLAQAAATLLGSKRLRVYQDSIFVKRGGDGPTLWHSDLNMAPLDTNRFVTAWIPLHPVTEELAPLCFATGSHRDFSGCYWKGRQFLREEDLSSRYQVQSYSPLKMGDVTFHHGWTLHGADGMDLSCDPRIAWTVSFFCEESTRLLPERYWIDIPTEDRMSYQKWIKVILHASTGLKLMILSMVRYLLPFGQEVKTDSEPLNHPDLEVVFPLSKKKMG
;
A
#
# COMPACT_ATOMS: atom_id res chain seq x y z
N MET A 1 -3.08 10.20 26.91
CA MET A 1 -3.33 10.35 25.46
C MET A 1 -2.85 9.09 24.78
N ASN A 2 -3.71 8.34 24.11
CA ASN A 2 -3.28 7.17 23.33
C ASN A 2 -2.61 7.69 22.04
N PRO A 3 -1.32 7.43 21.81
CA PRO A 3 -0.55 8.04 20.72
C PRO A 3 -0.72 7.32 19.37
N TRP A 4 -1.81 6.58 19.18
CA TRP A 4 -1.96 5.73 18.00
C TRP A 4 -2.73 6.46 16.90
N LEU A 5 -2.11 6.55 15.73
CA LEU A 5 -2.73 7.02 14.51
C LEU A 5 -3.95 6.14 14.22
N VAL A 6 -5.13 6.75 14.14
CA VAL A 6 -6.36 6.05 13.75
C VAL A 6 -6.38 5.99 12.23
N VAL A 7 -6.23 4.80 11.65
CA VAL A 7 -6.42 4.61 10.22
C VAL A 7 -7.87 4.96 9.86
N PRO A 8 -8.12 5.88 8.91
CA PRO A 8 -9.46 6.23 8.48
C PRO A 8 -10.23 5.00 8.01
N GLU A 9 -11.50 4.89 8.41
CA GLU A 9 -12.35 3.73 8.09
C GLU A 9 -12.46 3.52 6.58
N GLN A 10 -12.64 4.61 5.82
CA GLN A 10 -12.75 4.57 4.36
C GLN A 10 -11.49 4.02 3.69
N LEU A 11 -10.30 4.34 4.25
CA LEU A 11 -9.03 3.83 3.74
C LEU A 11 -8.92 2.32 3.97
N ALA A 12 -9.29 1.86 5.17
CA ALA A 12 -9.29 0.44 5.51
C ALA A 12 -10.34 -0.34 4.69
N GLN A 13 -11.52 0.23 4.45
CA GLN A 13 -12.56 -0.37 3.61
C GLN A 13 -12.11 -0.50 2.15
N ALA A 14 -11.47 0.54 1.58
CA ALA A 14 -10.92 0.48 0.24
C ALA A 14 -9.84 -0.62 0.13
N ALA A 15 -8.91 -0.69 1.09
CA ALA A 15 -7.92 -1.76 1.15
C ALA A 15 -8.55 -3.14 1.28
N ALA A 16 -9.61 -3.28 2.09
CA ALA A 16 -10.32 -4.55 2.31
C ALA A 16 -11.01 -5.03 1.03
N THR A 17 -11.65 -4.13 0.30
CA THR A 17 -12.25 -4.40 -1.01
C THR A 17 -11.19 -4.82 -2.03
N LEU A 18 -10.09 -4.06 -2.15
CA LEU A 18 -9.01 -4.36 -3.09
C LEU A 18 -8.36 -5.71 -2.80
N LEU A 19 -8.20 -6.06 -1.52
CA LEU A 19 -7.65 -7.34 -1.11
C LEU A 19 -8.69 -8.46 -1.08
N GLY A 20 -9.98 -8.18 -1.23
CA GLY A 20 -11.09 -9.14 -1.09
C GLY A 20 -11.20 -9.78 0.29
N SER A 21 -10.79 -9.09 1.37
CA SER A 21 -10.71 -9.64 2.73
C SER A 21 -11.65 -8.92 3.70
N LYS A 22 -12.18 -9.67 4.68
CA LYS A 22 -12.97 -9.11 5.79
C LYS A 22 -12.08 -8.67 6.96
N ARG A 23 -10.82 -9.10 7.00
CA ARG A 23 -9.90 -8.88 8.13
C ARG A 23 -8.52 -8.50 7.62
N LEU A 24 -8.18 -7.23 7.83
CA LEU A 24 -6.87 -6.69 7.52
C LEU A 24 -6.06 -6.43 8.78
N ARG A 25 -4.75 -6.48 8.63
CA ARG A 25 -3.78 -5.94 9.58
C ARG A 25 -2.97 -4.85 8.90
N VAL A 26 -2.66 -3.79 9.66
CA VAL A 26 -1.68 -2.80 9.25
C VAL A 26 -0.29 -3.41 9.43
N TYR A 27 0.50 -3.40 8.37
CA TYR A 27 1.90 -3.80 8.39
C TYR A 27 2.79 -2.65 8.89
N GLN A 28 2.65 -1.49 8.24
CA GLN A 28 3.49 -0.32 8.46
C GLN A 28 2.71 0.93 8.05
N ASP A 29 2.93 2.02 8.78
CA ASP A 29 2.62 3.37 8.34
C ASP A 29 3.90 4.20 8.33
N SER A 30 4.03 5.12 7.37
CA SER A 30 5.26 5.91 7.22
C SER A 30 4.98 7.27 6.59
N ILE A 31 5.75 8.27 7.02
CA ILE A 31 5.80 9.57 6.34
C ILE A 31 7.04 9.57 5.44
N PHE A 32 6.81 9.71 4.14
CA PHE A 32 7.87 9.87 3.15
C PHE A 32 8.01 11.34 2.79
N VAL A 33 9.18 11.89 3.07
CA VAL A 33 9.56 13.26 2.67
C VAL A 33 10.62 13.15 1.58
N LYS A 34 10.31 13.70 0.41
CA LYS A 34 11.29 13.93 -0.65
C LYS A 34 11.60 15.42 -0.69
N ARG A 35 12.87 15.81 -0.57
CA ARG A 35 13.35 17.20 -0.57
C ARG A 35 13.88 17.58 -1.95
N GLY A 36 13.89 18.87 -2.26
CA GLY A 36 14.56 19.35 -3.48
C GLY A 36 16.02 18.91 -3.49
N GLY A 37 16.46 18.31 -4.58
CA GLY A 37 17.79 17.71 -4.72
C GLY A 37 17.89 16.23 -4.32
N ASP A 38 16.84 15.63 -3.75
CA ASP A 38 16.84 14.20 -3.45
C ASP A 38 16.81 13.38 -4.75
N GLY A 39 17.67 12.36 -4.81
CA GLY A 39 17.77 11.44 -5.95
C GLY A 39 16.52 10.56 -6.16
N PRO A 40 16.52 9.72 -7.20
CA PRO A 40 15.39 8.85 -7.50
C PRO A 40 15.16 7.80 -6.40
N THR A 41 13.90 7.47 -6.18
CA THR A 41 13.52 6.24 -5.47
C THR A 41 13.60 5.11 -6.48
N LEU A 42 14.58 4.22 -6.31
CA LEU A 42 14.80 3.09 -7.21
C LEU A 42 13.56 2.20 -7.30
N TRP A 43 13.37 1.57 -8.46
CA TRP A 43 12.28 0.64 -8.67
C TRP A 43 12.33 -0.51 -7.66
N HIS A 44 11.19 -0.81 -7.06
CA HIS A 44 11.05 -1.92 -6.11
C HIS A 44 9.59 -2.34 -5.96
N SER A 45 9.39 -3.41 -5.20
CA SER A 45 8.07 -3.82 -4.72
C SER A 45 8.13 -3.99 -3.20
N ASP A 46 7.09 -3.54 -2.49
CA ASP A 46 7.07 -3.53 -1.03
C ASP A 46 7.27 -4.92 -0.41
N LEU A 47 6.67 -5.96 -1.01
CA LEU A 47 6.79 -7.33 -0.50
C LEU A 47 8.20 -7.92 -0.63
N ASN A 48 9.08 -7.34 -1.46
CA ASN A 48 10.49 -7.72 -1.48
C ASN A 48 11.25 -7.19 -0.24
N MET A 49 10.67 -6.23 0.49
CA MET A 49 11.27 -5.61 1.68
C MET A 49 10.51 -5.97 2.96
N ALA A 50 9.39 -6.70 2.85
CA ALA A 50 8.59 -7.16 3.97
C ALA A 50 8.92 -8.62 4.34
N PRO A 51 9.00 -8.98 5.63
CA PRO A 51 9.18 -10.37 6.07
C PRO A 51 7.86 -11.18 5.99
N LEU A 52 7.06 -10.97 4.94
CA LEU A 52 5.74 -11.56 4.77
C LEU A 52 5.69 -12.46 3.54
N ASP A 53 5.20 -13.69 3.73
CA ASP A 53 4.81 -14.60 2.66
C ASP A 53 3.32 -14.44 2.39
N THR A 54 2.98 -13.61 1.40
CA THR A 54 1.59 -13.33 0.99
C THR A 54 1.51 -12.74 -0.41
N ASN A 55 0.36 -12.95 -1.06
CA ASN A 55 -0.07 -12.21 -2.27
C ASN A 55 -1.27 -11.31 -1.97
N ARG A 56 -1.55 -11.04 -0.69
CA ARG A 56 -2.69 -10.21 -0.27
C ARG A 56 -2.18 -9.06 0.57
N PHE A 57 -1.47 -8.16 -0.10
CA PHE A 57 -0.83 -6.97 0.46
C PHE A 57 -1.09 -5.77 -0.44
N VAL A 58 -1.46 -4.63 0.14
CA VAL A 58 -1.65 -3.37 -0.60
C VAL A 58 -1.09 -2.22 0.22
N THR A 59 -0.47 -1.26 -0.45
CA THR A 59 -0.04 -0.01 0.17
C THR A 59 -0.90 1.12 -0.36
N ALA A 60 -1.47 1.90 0.55
CA ALA A 60 -2.07 3.19 0.25
C ALA A 60 -0.99 4.27 0.32
N TRP A 61 -0.93 5.14 -0.68
CA TRP A 61 -0.07 6.31 -0.70
C TRP A 61 -0.94 7.56 -0.80
N ILE A 62 -0.85 8.43 0.20
CA ILE A 62 -1.69 9.61 0.39
C ILE A 62 -0.80 10.87 0.37
N PRO A 63 -0.90 11.73 -0.65
CA PRO A 63 -0.20 13.01 -0.63
C PRO A 63 -0.80 13.93 0.45
N LEU A 64 0.06 14.59 1.22
CA LEU A 64 -0.38 15.53 2.27
C LEU A 64 -0.54 16.97 1.76
N HIS A 65 -0.24 17.20 0.49
CA HIS A 65 -0.48 18.43 -0.27
C HIS A 65 -0.59 18.07 -1.76
N PRO A 66 -1.07 18.96 -2.64
CA PRO A 66 -1.09 18.69 -4.08
C PRO A 66 0.29 18.31 -4.62
N VAL A 67 0.36 17.28 -5.47
CA VAL A 67 1.60 16.77 -6.07
C VAL A 67 1.49 16.91 -7.59
N THR A 68 2.28 17.83 -8.14
CA THR A 68 2.46 18.03 -9.58
C THR A 68 3.49 17.03 -10.13
N GLU A 69 3.63 16.97 -11.45
CA GLU A 69 4.64 16.12 -12.12
C GLU A 69 6.07 16.46 -11.69
N GLU A 70 6.38 17.76 -11.52
CA GLU A 70 7.68 18.25 -11.08
C GLU A 70 8.06 17.81 -9.65
N LEU A 71 7.07 17.45 -8.82
CA LEU A 71 7.29 16.98 -7.45
C LEU A 71 7.56 15.48 -7.38
N ALA A 72 8.02 14.88 -8.49
CA ALA A 72 8.43 13.48 -8.59
C ALA A 72 7.39 12.52 -7.98
N PRO A 73 6.16 12.45 -8.51
CA PRO A 73 5.13 11.51 -8.04
C PRO A 73 5.58 10.06 -8.20
N LEU A 74 4.85 9.12 -7.61
CA LEU A 74 5.11 7.71 -7.86
C LEU A 74 4.80 7.35 -9.31
N CYS A 75 5.67 6.54 -9.90
CA CYS A 75 5.49 5.87 -11.19
C CYS A 75 5.32 4.37 -10.94
N PHE A 76 4.45 3.73 -11.71
CA PHE A 76 4.07 2.33 -11.55
C PHE A 76 4.24 1.58 -12.87
N ALA A 77 4.77 0.36 -12.80
CA ALA A 77 4.81 -0.55 -13.94
C ALA A 77 3.52 -1.38 -14.01
N THR A 78 2.66 -1.07 -14.97
CA THR A 78 1.33 -1.69 -15.08
C THR A 78 1.44 -3.21 -15.28
N GLY A 79 0.70 -3.97 -14.49
CA GLY A 79 0.67 -5.44 -14.57
C GLY A 79 1.85 -6.17 -13.94
N SER A 80 2.90 -5.46 -13.50
CA SER A 80 4.13 -6.10 -13.00
C SER A 80 3.93 -6.98 -11.76
N HIS A 81 2.87 -6.74 -10.98
CA HIS A 81 2.50 -7.56 -9.82
C HIS A 81 2.16 -9.03 -10.17
N ARG A 82 1.99 -9.34 -11.45
CA ARG A 82 1.74 -10.69 -11.97
C ARG A 82 2.99 -11.34 -12.56
N ASP A 83 4.08 -10.60 -12.66
CA ASP A 83 5.30 -11.00 -13.35
C ASP A 83 6.44 -11.27 -12.36
N PHE A 84 6.58 -12.54 -11.98
CA PHE A 84 7.65 -13.00 -11.09
C PHE A 84 8.97 -13.30 -11.81
N SER A 85 8.97 -13.28 -13.16
CA SER A 85 10.09 -13.78 -13.94
C SER A 85 11.31 -12.86 -13.86
N GLY A 86 11.11 -11.54 -13.79
CA GLY A 86 12.21 -10.58 -13.65
C GLY A 86 13.04 -10.82 -12.39
N CYS A 87 12.37 -10.95 -11.24
CA CYS A 87 13.02 -11.25 -9.97
C CYS A 87 13.66 -12.65 -9.93
N TYR A 88 13.04 -13.64 -10.57
CA TYR A 88 13.55 -15.02 -10.60
C TYR A 88 14.84 -15.16 -11.43
N TRP A 89 14.87 -14.58 -12.63
CA TRP A 89 15.98 -14.77 -13.57
C TRP A 89 17.17 -13.83 -13.35
N LYS A 90 16.91 -12.61 -12.86
CA LYS A 90 17.92 -11.54 -12.75
C LYS A 90 18.12 -11.04 -11.31
N GLY A 91 17.43 -11.63 -10.35
CA GLY A 91 17.52 -11.25 -8.94
C GLY A 91 17.19 -9.77 -8.71
N ARG A 92 17.80 -9.18 -7.68
CA ARG A 92 17.60 -7.75 -7.33
C ARG A 92 18.22 -6.76 -8.31
N GLN A 93 19.11 -7.22 -9.19
CA GLN A 93 19.77 -6.38 -10.19
C GLN A 93 18.81 -5.93 -11.29
N PHE A 94 17.78 -6.73 -11.58
CA PHE A 94 16.67 -6.40 -12.48
C PHE A 94 16.09 -5.01 -12.26
N LEU A 95 15.96 -4.62 -10.99
CA LEU A 95 15.31 -3.37 -10.59
C LEU A 95 16.22 -2.14 -10.69
N ARG A 96 17.51 -2.34 -10.93
CA ARG A 96 18.52 -1.27 -10.98
C ARG A 96 19.01 -0.98 -12.38
N GLU A 97 19.00 -1.97 -13.27
CA GLU A 97 19.71 -1.89 -14.55
C GLU A 97 18.79 -1.86 -15.79
N GLU A 98 17.52 -2.21 -15.65
CA GLU A 98 16.59 -2.29 -16.79
C GLU A 98 15.65 -1.10 -16.93
N ASP A 99 15.52 -0.64 -18.17
CA ASP A 99 14.41 0.23 -18.57
C ASP A 99 13.11 -0.59 -18.60
N LEU A 100 12.38 -0.52 -17.49
CA LEU A 100 11.08 -1.18 -17.32
C LEU A 100 10.07 -0.80 -18.40
N SER A 101 10.23 0.34 -19.07
CA SER A 101 9.33 0.78 -20.13
C SER A 101 9.36 -0.13 -21.36
N SER A 102 10.45 -0.88 -21.57
CA SER A 102 10.55 -1.88 -22.65
C SER A 102 9.65 -3.11 -22.42
N ARG A 103 9.20 -3.33 -21.18
CA ARG A 103 8.46 -4.53 -20.75
C ARG A 103 7.07 -4.22 -20.22
N TYR A 104 6.90 -3.06 -19.60
CA TYR A 104 5.66 -2.64 -18.97
C TYR A 104 5.27 -1.25 -19.45
N GLN A 105 3.97 -0.99 -19.49
CA GLN A 105 3.50 0.37 -19.53
C GLN A 105 3.77 1.05 -18.18
N VAL A 106 4.74 1.97 -18.17
CA VAL A 106 5.06 2.79 -17.00
C VAL A 106 4.13 4.01 -16.99
N GLN A 107 3.47 4.25 -15.85
CA GLN A 107 2.52 5.33 -15.69
C GLN A 107 2.64 5.99 -14.32
N SER A 108 2.56 7.32 -14.29
CA SER A 108 2.21 8.08 -13.09
C SER A 108 0.74 8.52 -13.13
N TYR A 109 0.15 8.72 -11.96
CA TYR A 109 -1.23 9.20 -11.80
C TYR A 109 -1.29 10.66 -11.33
N SER A 110 -0.19 11.40 -11.49
CA SER A 110 -0.16 12.86 -11.28
C SER A 110 -0.91 13.62 -12.38
N PRO A 111 -1.36 14.87 -12.11
CA PRO A 111 -1.28 15.56 -10.82
C PRO A 111 -2.26 14.97 -9.79
N LEU A 112 -1.82 14.86 -8.54
CA LEU A 112 -2.66 14.43 -7.41
C LEU A 112 -3.07 15.63 -6.58
N LYS A 113 -4.33 15.65 -6.16
CA LYS A 113 -4.90 16.64 -5.24
C LYS A 113 -4.88 16.11 -3.82
N MET A 114 -5.04 17.03 -2.87
CA MET A 114 -5.27 16.65 -1.48
C MET A 114 -6.56 15.81 -1.38
N GLY A 115 -6.48 14.66 -0.71
CA GLY A 115 -7.58 13.71 -0.59
C GLY A 115 -7.55 12.58 -1.62
N ASP A 116 -6.74 12.69 -2.68
CA ASP A 116 -6.50 11.56 -3.58
C ASP A 116 -5.68 10.48 -2.86
N VAL A 117 -5.84 9.23 -3.29
CA VAL A 117 -5.08 8.09 -2.77
C VAL A 117 -4.75 7.18 -3.93
N THR A 118 -3.49 6.79 -4.06
CA THR A 118 -3.12 5.66 -4.92
C THR A 118 -2.98 4.41 -4.07
N PHE A 119 -3.44 3.28 -4.61
CA PHE A 119 -3.22 1.97 -4.03
C PHE A 119 -2.39 1.13 -4.99
N HIS A 120 -1.34 0.48 -4.48
CA HIS A 120 -0.56 -0.47 -5.26
C HIS A 120 -0.42 -1.80 -4.54
N HIS A 121 -0.46 -2.88 -5.33
CA HIS A 121 -0.25 -4.23 -4.83
C HIS A 121 1.18 -4.38 -4.31
N GLY A 122 1.41 -5.23 -3.30
CA GLY A 122 2.74 -5.42 -2.71
C GLY A 122 3.82 -5.92 -3.68
N TRP A 123 3.43 -6.49 -4.82
CA TRP A 123 4.32 -6.89 -5.93
C TRP A 123 4.38 -5.90 -7.09
N THR A 124 3.59 -4.82 -7.06
CA THR A 124 3.66 -3.78 -8.10
C THR A 124 5.01 -3.09 -8.02
N LEU A 125 5.72 -3.07 -9.14
CA LEU A 125 6.96 -2.34 -9.26
C LEU A 125 6.63 -0.86 -9.36
N HIS A 126 7.25 -0.09 -8.49
CA HIS A 126 7.06 1.35 -8.43
C HIS A 126 8.36 2.04 -8.02
N GLY A 127 8.44 3.31 -8.36
CA GLY A 127 9.57 4.18 -8.09
C GLY A 127 9.13 5.64 -8.18
N ALA A 128 10.08 6.56 -8.04
CA ALA A 128 9.86 7.97 -8.28
C ALA A 128 11.17 8.60 -8.77
N ASP A 129 11.06 9.53 -9.71
CA ASP A 129 12.23 10.26 -10.23
C ASP A 129 12.90 11.12 -9.17
N GLY A 130 14.09 11.64 -9.46
CA GLY A 130 14.73 12.66 -8.62
C GLY A 130 13.90 13.95 -8.59
N MET A 131 14.16 14.80 -7.61
CA MET A 131 13.50 16.09 -7.51
C MET A 131 14.53 17.22 -7.65
N ASP A 132 14.22 18.22 -8.48
CA ASP A 132 15.12 19.36 -8.69
C ASP A 132 15.35 20.14 -7.40
N LEU A 133 16.52 20.76 -7.28
CA LEU A 133 16.94 21.48 -6.07
C LEU A 133 15.98 22.63 -5.69
N SER A 134 15.33 23.23 -6.68
CA SER A 134 14.40 24.35 -6.51
C SER A 134 12.99 23.94 -6.05
N CYS A 135 12.66 22.65 -6.06
CA CYS A 135 11.33 22.18 -5.70
C CYS A 135 11.11 22.18 -4.19
N ASP A 136 9.90 22.56 -3.78
CA ASP A 136 9.44 22.37 -2.40
C ASP A 136 9.37 20.88 -2.02
N PRO A 137 9.57 20.52 -0.74
CA PRO A 137 9.49 19.13 -0.33
C PRO A 137 8.13 18.49 -0.59
N ARG A 138 8.13 17.27 -1.14
CA ARG A 138 6.95 16.42 -1.28
C ARG A 138 6.77 15.56 -0.04
N ILE A 139 5.62 15.66 0.61
CA ILE A 139 5.27 14.87 1.81
C ILE A 139 4.08 13.96 1.50
N ALA A 140 4.26 12.67 1.76
CA ALA A 140 3.20 11.69 1.65
C ALA A 140 3.15 10.77 2.87
N TRP A 141 1.94 10.34 3.20
CA TRP A 141 1.69 9.31 4.20
C TRP A 141 1.38 7.99 3.49
N THR A 142 2.01 6.91 3.94
CA THR A 142 1.69 5.56 3.47
C THR A 142 1.13 4.71 4.58
N VAL A 143 0.23 3.80 4.21
CA VAL A 143 -0.26 2.73 5.08
C VAL A 143 -0.33 1.44 4.29
N SER A 144 0.41 0.44 4.74
CA SER A 144 0.42 -0.89 4.13
C SER A 144 -0.45 -1.85 4.92
N PHE A 145 -1.28 -2.61 4.21
CA PHE A 145 -2.22 -3.58 4.75
C PHE A 145 -1.94 -4.97 4.21
N PHE A 146 -2.20 -5.98 5.02
CA PHE A 146 -2.20 -7.37 4.58
C PHE A 146 -3.40 -8.15 5.11
N CYS A 147 -3.79 -9.19 4.38
CA CYS A 147 -4.83 -10.13 4.80
C CYS A 147 -4.29 -11.06 5.91
N GLU A 148 -4.94 -11.06 7.07
CA GLU A 148 -4.50 -11.86 8.22
C GLU A 148 -4.53 -13.37 7.95
N GLU A 149 -5.59 -13.85 7.29
CA GLU A 149 -5.90 -15.29 7.22
C GLU A 149 -4.94 -16.08 6.31
N SER A 150 -4.25 -15.40 5.39
CA SER A 150 -3.43 -16.02 4.36
C SER A 150 -1.96 -15.60 4.39
N THR A 151 -1.54 -14.87 5.43
CA THR A 151 -0.19 -14.31 5.50
C THR A 151 0.63 -15.02 6.56
N ARG A 152 1.85 -15.42 6.20
CA ARG A 152 2.83 -16.02 7.12
C ARG A 152 4.03 -15.11 7.26
N LEU A 153 4.74 -15.21 8.37
CA LEU A 153 6.07 -14.63 8.46
C LEU A 153 7.07 -15.51 7.72
N LEU A 154 7.93 -14.88 6.94
CA LEU A 154 9.10 -15.55 6.39
C LEU A 154 10.08 -15.90 7.53
N PRO A 155 10.73 -17.07 7.52
CA PRO A 155 11.83 -17.36 8.43
C PRO A 155 12.96 -16.32 8.28
N GLU A 156 13.65 -15.99 9.37
CA GLU A 156 14.67 -14.92 9.40
C GLU A 156 15.77 -15.08 8.35
N ARG A 157 16.14 -16.33 8.02
CA ARG A 157 17.11 -16.64 6.95
C ARG A 157 16.70 -16.16 5.54
N TYR A 158 15.42 -15.84 5.34
CA TYR A 158 14.86 -15.31 4.09
C TYR A 158 14.58 -13.81 4.18
N TRP A 159 14.85 -13.18 5.32
CA TRP A 159 14.79 -11.73 5.39
C TRP A 159 15.97 -11.21 4.59
N ILE A 160 15.67 -10.40 3.58
CA ILE A 160 16.68 -9.71 2.79
C ILE A 160 17.39 -8.70 3.72
N ASP A 161 18.52 -8.12 3.30
CA ASP A 161 19.08 -6.90 3.92
C ASP A 161 18.06 -5.77 3.84
N ILE A 162 17.08 -5.82 4.75
CA ILE A 162 15.99 -4.86 4.87
C ILE A 162 16.65 -3.57 5.37
N PRO A 163 16.44 -2.43 4.66
CA PRO A 163 16.95 -1.15 5.10
C PRO A 163 16.61 -0.90 6.57
N THR A 164 17.51 -0.23 7.30
CA THR A 164 17.39 -0.11 8.76
C THR A 164 16.10 0.63 9.15
N GLU A 165 15.67 1.56 8.31
CA GLU A 165 14.42 2.31 8.41
C GLU A 165 13.18 1.40 8.43
N ASP A 166 13.12 0.38 7.58
CA ASP A 166 11.98 -0.52 7.50
C ASP A 166 11.96 -1.51 8.68
N ARG A 167 13.14 -1.95 9.14
CA ARG A 167 13.26 -2.81 10.33
C ARG A 167 12.67 -2.14 11.57
N MET A 168 12.84 -0.83 11.73
CA MET A 168 12.28 -0.08 12.85
C MET A 168 10.76 -0.12 12.89
N SER A 169 10.11 -0.17 11.74
CA SER A 169 8.66 -0.12 11.58
C SER A 169 7.95 -1.38 12.06
N TYR A 170 8.57 -2.57 11.90
CA TYR A 170 7.94 -3.84 12.30
C TYR A 170 8.59 -4.59 13.46
N GLN A 171 9.81 -4.23 13.89
CA GLN A 171 10.52 -4.92 14.99
C GLN A 171 9.71 -5.03 16.29
N LYS A 172 8.82 -4.06 16.57
CA LYS A 172 8.01 -4.03 17.80
C LYS A 172 6.88 -5.06 17.75
N TRP A 173 6.24 -5.26 16.60
CA TRP A 173 5.09 -6.17 16.48
C TRP A 173 5.46 -7.55 15.93
N ILE A 174 6.59 -7.73 15.24
CA ILE A 174 7.00 -9.06 14.77
C ILE A 174 7.19 -10.05 15.93
N LYS A 175 7.62 -9.55 17.10
CA LYS A 175 7.68 -10.30 18.36
C LYS A 175 6.31 -10.79 18.85
N VAL A 176 5.25 -10.05 18.54
CA VAL A 176 3.85 -10.38 18.88
C VAL A 176 3.34 -11.52 17.99
N ILE A 177 3.69 -11.54 16.70
CA ILE A 177 3.33 -12.65 15.81
C ILE A 177 4.09 -13.92 16.16
N LEU A 178 5.41 -13.84 16.42
CA LEU A 178 6.23 -15.00 16.78
C LEU A 178 5.79 -15.66 18.10
N HIS A 179 5.25 -14.90 19.06
CA HIS A 179 4.68 -15.46 20.30
C HIS A 179 3.31 -16.13 20.10
N ALA A 180 2.54 -15.75 19.08
CA ALA A 180 1.24 -16.38 18.82
C ALA A 180 1.38 -17.80 18.23
N SER A 181 2.53 -18.13 17.60
CA SER A 181 2.80 -19.45 17.03
C SER A 181 3.21 -20.54 18.03
N THR A 182 3.43 -20.23 19.32
CA THR A 182 3.89 -21.20 20.33
C THR A 182 2.77 -21.75 21.25
N GLY A 183 1.51 -21.62 20.86
CA GLY A 183 0.40 -22.32 21.51
C GLY A 183 -0.27 -21.59 22.69
N LEU A 184 0.08 -20.32 22.95
CA LEU A 184 -0.82 -19.44 23.69
C LEU A 184 -1.86 -18.88 22.72
N LYS A 185 -3.14 -19.19 22.96
CA LYS A 185 -4.27 -18.35 22.50
C LYS A 185 -4.07 -16.97 23.12
N LEU A 186 -3.25 -16.14 22.48
CA LEU A 186 -3.04 -14.78 22.92
C LEU A 186 -4.37 -14.07 22.75
N MET A 187 -4.92 -13.57 23.86
CA MET A 187 -5.92 -12.52 23.86
C MET A 187 -5.42 -11.43 22.91
N ILE A 188 -5.95 -11.47 21.69
CA ILE A 188 -5.93 -10.35 20.77
C ILE A 188 -6.49 -9.21 21.59
N LEU A 189 -5.71 -8.14 21.77
CA LEU A 189 -6.24 -6.85 22.17
C LEU A 189 -7.36 -6.54 21.18
N SER A 190 -8.57 -6.89 21.62
CA SER A 190 -9.83 -6.53 21.03
C SER A 190 -9.91 -5.01 21.06
N MET A 191 -9.30 -4.38 20.05
CA MET A 191 -9.87 -3.18 19.45
C MET A 191 -10.38 -3.55 18.05
N VAL A 192 -11.11 -4.67 17.98
CA VAL A 192 -12.38 -4.67 17.26
C VAL A 192 -13.32 -3.85 18.13
N ARG A 193 -13.46 -2.55 17.85
CA ARG A 193 -14.60 -1.79 18.34
C ARG A 193 -15.48 -1.52 17.14
N TYR A 194 -16.47 -2.40 16.99
CA TYR A 194 -17.76 -2.21 16.36
C TYR A 194 -17.83 -1.14 15.26
N LEU A 195 -17.98 -1.60 14.02
CA LEU A 195 -18.75 -0.87 13.01
C LEU A 195 -19.85 -1.82 12.53
N LEU A 196 -20.83 -2.02 13.41
CA LEU A 196 -22.21 -2.36 13.07
C LEU A 196 -23.09 -1.28 13.74
N PRO A 197 -24.27 -0.99 13.19
CA PRO A 197 -24.56 0.29 12.54
C PRO A 197 -25.22 1.32 13.46
N PHE A 198 -25.22 2.59 13.03
CA PHE A 198 -26.28 3.53 13.40
C PHE A 198 -26.80 4.26 12.15
N GLY A 199 -27.97 3.82 11.69
CA GLY A 199 -28.94 4.69 11.01
C GLY A 199 -28.99 4.71 9.48
N GLN A 200 -29.28 3.57 8.84
CA GLN A 200 -30.43 3.36 7.93
C GLN A 200 -30.28 2.05 7.14
N GLU A 201 -31.38 1.30 7.00
CA GLU A 201 -31.46 0.04 6.24
C GLU A 201 -31.26 0.29 4.75
N VAL A 202 -30.34 -0.46 4.13
CA VAL A 202 -30.40 -0.71 2.68
C VAL A 202 -30.84 -2.15 2.50
N LYS A 203 -32.08 -2.33 2.05
CA LYS A 203 -32.56 -3.60 1.51
C LYS A 203 -31.80 -3.89 0.23
N THR A 204 -31.08 -5.00 0.20
CA THR A 204 -30.47 -5.53 -1.03
C THR A 204 -31.30 -6.70 -1.51
N ASP A 205 -32.11 -6.47 -2.54
CA ASP A 205 -32.67 -7.56 -3.33
C ASP A 205 -31.58 -8.07 -4.30
N SER A 206 -31.18 -9.30 -4.03
CA SER A 206 -30.68 -10.36 -4.92
C SER A 206 -29.92 -10.05 -6.24
N GLU A 207 -28.73 -10.67 -6.31
CA GLU A 207 -28.01 -11.29 -7.46
C GLU A 207 -26.73 -10.57 -8.00
N PRO A 208 -25.64 -11.33 -8.25
CA PRO A 208 -24.28 -10.78 -8.41
C PRO A 208 -23.95 -10.46 -9.87
N LEU A 209 -23.31 -9.32 -10.12
CA LEU A 209 -22.75 -9.01 -11.44
C LEU A 209 -21.29 -9.44 -11.53
N ASN A 210 -21.07 -10.45 -12.38
CA ASN A 210 -19.79 -10.93 -12.86
C ASN A 210 -18.98 -9.81 -13.53
N HIS A 211 -17.70 -9.74 -13.16
CA HIS A 211 -16.61 -9.07 -13.87
C HIS A 211 -16.52 -9.61 -15.32
N PRO A 212 -16.41 -8.78 -16.37
CA PRO A 212 -15.11 -8.21 -16.77
C PRO A 212 -15.17 -6.76 -17.27
N ASP A 213 -14.06 -6.03 -17.15
CA ASP A 213 -13.86 -4.66 -17.64
C ASP A 213 -14.63 -3.54 -16.91
N LEU A 214 -14.25 -3.26 -15.66
CA LEU A 214 -14.81 -2.13 -14.90
C LEU A 214 -13.92 -0.88 -15.00
N GLU A 215 -14.25 -0.03 -15.98
CA GLU A 215 -14.20 1.42 -15.79
C GLU A 215 -15.07 1.80 -14.59
N VAL A 216 -14.50 2.46 -13.59
CA VAL A 216 -15.28 3.08 -12.50
C VAL A 216 -15.05 4.57 -12.53
N VAL A 217 -15.89 5.26 -13.29
CA VAL A 217 -16.08 6.71 -13.23
C VAL A 217 -17.20 6.99 -12.21
N PHE A 218 -16.89 7.68 -11.11
CA PHE A 218 -17.93 8.20 -10.22
C PHE A 218 -18.33 9.62 -10.66
N PRO A 219 -19.61 9.89 -10.98
CA PRO A 219 -20.06 11.25 -11.20
C PRO A 219 -20.23 11.98 -9.87
N LEU A 220 -19.48 13.07 -9.68
CA LEU A 220 -19.78 14.10 -8.70
C LEU A 220 -21.12 14.75 -9.05
N SER A 221 -22.21 14.37 -8.38
CA SER A 221 -23.47 15.09 -8.54
C SER A 221 -23.53 16.29 -7.57
N LYS A 222 -23.70 17.46 -8.18
CA LYS A 222 -23.87 18.77 -7.55
C LYS A 222 -25.04 18.74 -6.56
N LYS A 223 -24.84 19.28 -5.36
CA LYS A 223 -25.93 19.77 -4.51
C LYS A 223 -26.74 20.80 -5.30
N LYS A 224 -28.01 20.47 -5.59
CA LYS A 224 -29.10 21.46 -5.62
C LYS A 224 -29.93 21.28 -4.34
N MET A 225 -30.65 22.35 -4.01
CA MET A 225 -31.60 22.59 -2.90
C MET A 225 -31.00 23.60 -1.93
N GLY A 226 -31.61 24.76 -1.70
CA GLY A 226 -32.85 25.34 -2.20
C GLY A 226 -32.92 26.79 -1.72
#